data_AF-A0A9P7A5K4-F1
#
_entry.id   AF-A0A9P7A5K4-F1
#
_cell.length_a   1.000
_cell.length_b   1.000
_cell.length_c   1.000
_cell.angle_alpha   90.00
_cell.angle_beta   90.00
_cell.angle_gamma   90.00
#
_symmetry.space_group_name_H-M   'P 1'
#
loop_
_entity.id
_entity.type
_entity.pdbx_description
1 polymer ?
#
loop_
_entity_poly.entity_id
_entity_poly.type
_entity_poly.pdbx_seq_one_letter_code
_entity_poly.pdbx_strand_id
1 'polypeptide(L)'
;MNLRLSTFAGIGCAGEIRISPHDDYDKWAIDILVKFRDNEKLQLLTGQRQSGGERSLTTILYLMSLTEEARTPFSLVDEINQGMDQRAERAVHNSLVEVTCKPDSAQYFLITPKLLPDLDYHERMKVLCVNNGEWLPETPGLGNMNRMIENFIQLNRDRVSRDRSSRAG
;
A
#
# COMPACT_ATOMS: atom_id res chain seq x y z
N MET A 1 4.06 26.69 -10.17
CA MET A 1 3.01 25.66 -10.34
C MET A 1 2.83 25.00 -8.99
N ASN A 2 1.61 25.00 -8.44
CA ASN A 2 1.32 24.36 -7.16
C ASN A 2 0.43 23.15 -7.42
N LEU A 3 0.93 21.95 -7.13
CA LEU A 3 0.17 20.71 -7.27
C LEU A 3 -0.38 20.35 -5.89
N ARG A 4 -1.69 20.15 -5.79
CA ARG A 4 -2.31 19.59 -4.59
C ARG A 4 -2.32 18.07 -4.69
N LEU A 5 -1.82 17.42 -3.66
CA LEU A 5 -1.79 15.97 -3.58
C LEU A 5 -3.16 15.47 -3.07
N SER A 6 -4.11 15.27 -3.99
CA SER A 6 -5.48 14.81 -3.69
C SER A 6 -5.50 13.51 -2.88
N THR A 7 -4.54 12.61 -3.14
CA THR A 7 -4.36 11.34 -2.41
C THR A 7 -4.12 11.53 -0.91
N PHE A 8 -3.55 12.66 -0.46
CA PHE A 8 -3.31 12.90 0.98
C PHE A 8 -4.62 13.05 1.77
N ALA A 9 -5.66 13.60 1.14
CA ALA A 9 -6.93 13.86 1.82
C ALA A 9 -7.63 12.56 2.26
N GLY A 10 -7.47 11.46 1.51
CA GLY A 10 -8.03 10.15 1.85
C GLY A 10 -7.44 9.54 3.13
N ILE A 11 -6.25 9.97 3.54
CA ILE A 11 -5.53 9.47 4.73
C ILE A 11 -5.66 10.44 5.92
N GLY A 12 -6.43 11.52 5.79
CA GLY A 12 -6.53 12.56 6.82
C GLY A 12 -5.26 13.41 6.93
N CYS A 13 -4.50 13.51 5.84
CA CYS A 13 -3.31 14.34 5.73
C CYS A 13 -3.55 15.45 4.67
N ALA A 14 -2.72 16.48 4.66
CA ALA A 14 -2.70 17.47 3.59
C ALA A 14 -1.28 17.61 3.04
N GLY A 15 -1.17 17.65 1.71
CA GLY A 15 0.10 17.78 1.00
C GLY A 15 0.04 18.85 -0.08
N GLU A 16 1.12 19.61 -0.22
CA GLU A 16 1.27 20.60 -1.29
C GLU A 16 2.69 20.54 -1.85
N ILE A 17 2.80 20.59 -3.18
CA ILE A 17 4.09 20.66 -3.87
C ILE A 17 4.26 22.04 -4.48
N ARG A 18 5.43 22.63 -4.27
CA ARG A 18 5.82 23.92 -4.84
C ARG A 18 7.20 23.83 -5.45
N ILE A 19 7.42 24.63 -6.50
CA ILE A 19 8.77 24.87 -7.01
C ILE A 19 9.40 25.94 -6.11
N SER A 20 10.64 25.70 -5.69
CA SER A 20 11.49 26.62 -4.94
C SER A 20 12.50 27.22 -5.91
N PRO A 21 12.19 28.36 -6.57
CA PRO A 21 13.09 28.99 -7.50
C PRO A 21 14.26 29.63 -6.76
N HIS A 22 15.41 29.66 -7.43
CA HIS A 22 16.63 30.29 -6.93
C HIS A 22 17.35 31.02 -8.08
N ASP A 23 18.12 32.07 -7.80
CA ASP A 23 18.83 32.85 -8.83
C ASP A 23 19.82 31.98 -9.63
N ASP A 24 20.49 31.09 -8.93
CA ASP A 24 21.26 29.98 -9.49
C ASP A 24 20.33 28.80 -9.84
N TYR A 25 20.22 28.46 -11.12
CA TYR A 25 19.34 27.42 -11.64
C TYR A 25 19.65 26.04 -11.04
N ASP A 26 20.92 25.74 -10.74
CA ASP A 26 21.34 24.46 -10.16
C ASP A 26 20.84 24.26 -8.72
N LYS A 27 20.34 25.33 -8.08
CA LYS A 27 19.77 25.30 -6.74
C LYS A 27 18.25 25.29 -6.72
N TRP A 28 17.61 25.17 -7.88
CA TRP A 28 16.17 24.98 -7.93
C TRP A 28 15.78 23.68 -7.23
N ALA A 29 14.71 23.73 -6.46
CA ALA A 29 14.23 22.59 -5.70
C ALA A 29 12.73 22.41 -5.84
N ILE A 30 12.26 21.22 -5.46
CA ILE A 30 10.85 20.93 -5.27
C ILE A 30 10.63 20.83 -3.76
N ASP A 31 9.80 21.72 -3.24
CA ASP A 31 9.39 21.70 -1.84
C ASP A 31 8.12 20.86 -1.70
N ILE A 32 8.22 19.80 -0.89
CA ILE A 32 7.09 18.96 -0.51
C ILE A 32 6.65 19.39 0.89
N LEU A 33 5.49 20.03 0.99
CA LEU A 33 4.90 20.44 2.26
C LEU A 33 3.83 19.44 2.69
N VAL A 34 3.86 19.05 3.95
CA VAL A 34 2.93 18.07 4.53
C VAL A 34 2.37 18.50 5.88
N LYS A 35 1.21 17.97 6.20
CA LYS A 35 0.49 18.13 7.48
C LYS A 35 -0.22 16.82 7.80
N PHE A 36 0.03 16.27 8.99
CA PHE A 36 -0.53 14.98 9.43
C PHE A 36 -1.64 15.12 10.48
N ARG A 37 -1.93 16.35 10.92
CA ARG A 37 -2.95 16.65 11.95
C ARG A 37 -3.66 17.95 11.64
N ASP A 38 -4.97 18.03 11.84
CA ASP A 38 -5.79 19.19 11.47
C ASP A 38 -5.41 20.50 12.15
N ASN A 39 -4.83 20.45 13.35
CA ASN A 39 -4.41 21.64 14.10
C ASN A 39 -3.00 22.15 13.73
N GLU A 40 -2.26 21.43 12.88
CA GLU A 40 -0.92 21.84 12.46
C GLU A 40 -0.95 22.67 11.17
N LYS A 41 0.11 23.44 10.92
CA LYS A 41 0.31 24.12 9.62
C LYS A 41 1.01 23.16 8.65
N LEU A 42 0.87 23.38 7.35
CA LEU A 42 1.75 22.75 6.35
C LEU A 42 3.21 23.07 6.70
N GLN A 43 4.05 22.05 6.74
CA GLN A 43 5.48 22.15 7.03
C GLN A 43 6.27 21.45 5.94
N LEU A 44 7.48 21.94 5.66
CA LEU A 44 8.40 21.28 4.74
C LEU A 44 8.73 19.87 5.25
N LEU A 45 8.73 18.90 4.34
CA LEU A 45 9.22 17.55 4.61
C LEU A 45 10.74 17.62 4.82
N THR A 46 11.20 17.31 6.03
CA THR A 46 12.62 17.34 6.38
C THR A 46 13.01 16.09 7.16
N GLY A 47 14.30 15.75 7.13
CA GLY A 47 14.80 14.57 7.87
C GLY A 47 14.65 14.68 9.40
N GLN A 48 14.55 15.90 9.94
CA GLN A 48 14.64 16.14 11.39
C GLN A 48 13.28 16.21 12.11
N ARG A 49 12.19 16.50 11.39
CA ARG A 49 10.90 16.83 12.02
C ARG A 49 9.87 15.71 11.92
N GLN A 50 9.87 14.97 10.83
CA GLN A 50 8.93 13.88 10.57
C GLN A 50 9.53 12.52 10.97
N SER A 51 8.68 11.61 11.43
CA SER A 51 9.07 10.23 11.73
C SER A 51 9.50 9.48 10.46
N GLY A 52 10.21 8.36 10.62
CA GLY A 52 10.56 7.48 9.49
C GLY A 52 9.36 7.10 8.64
N GLY A 53 8.26 6.69 9.29
CA GLY A 53 7.05 6.27 8.59
C GLY A 53 6.31 7.40 7.88
N GLU A 54 6.24 8.60 8.47
CA GLU A 54 5.64 9.78 7.83
C GLU A 54 6.39 10.20 6.56
N ARG A 55 7.73 10.10 6.57
CA ARG A 55 8.56 10.40 5.40
C ARG A 55 8.36 9.37 4.29
N SER A 56 8.32 8.09 4.64
CA SER A 56 8.02 7.03 3.68
C SER A 56 6.63 7.22 3.08
N LEU A 57 5.60 7.38 3.91
CA LEU A 57 4.22 7.64 3.47
C LEU A 57 4.14 8.84 2.51
N THR A 58 4.79 9.95 2.87
CA THR A 58 4.81 11.16 2.03
C THR A 58 5.43 10.91 0.66
N THR A 59 6.59 10.24 0.65
CA THR A 59 7.31 9.92 -0.59
C THR A 59 6.46 9.07 -1.52
N ILE A 60 5.77 8.08 -0.96
CA ILE A 60 4.92 7.14 -1.71
C ILE A 60 3.74 7.87 -2.33
N LEU A 61 3.03 8.67 -1.53
CA LEU A 61 1.89 9.44 -2.03
C LEU A 61 2.30 10.46 -3.09
N TYR A 62 3.49 11.06 -2.96
CA TYR A 62 4.05 11.91 -4.00
C TYR A 62 4.28 11.11 -5.30
N LEU A 63 4.95 9.97 -5.25
CA LEU A 63 5.18 9.13 -6.43
C LEU A 63 3.88 8.65 -7.08
N MET A 64 2.88 8.30 -6.27
CA MET A 64 1.56 7.90 -6.77
C MET A 64 0.85 9.04 -7.49
N SER A 65 0.92 10.27 -6.97
CA SER A 65 0.36 11.44 -7.65
C SER A 65 1.02 11.72 -9.00
N LEU A 66 2.34 11.46 -9.11
CA LEU A 66 3.04 11.54 -10.39
C LEU A 66 2.62 10.41 -11.33
N THR A 67 2.33 9.23 -10.79
CA THR A 67 1.90 8.06 -11.57
C THR A 67 0.51 8.28 -12.19
N GLU A 68 -0.38 9.05 -11.54
CA GLU A 68 -1.67 9.45 -12.15
C GLU A 68 -1.48 10.33 -13.40
N GLU A 69 -0.42 11.13 -13.46
CA GLU A 69 -0.13 12.04 -14.56
C GLU A 69 0.81 11.44 -15.62
N ALA A 70 1.76 10.60 -15.21
CA ALA A 70 2.76 9.98 -16.07
C ALA A 70 2.32 8.56 -16.47
N ARG A 71 1.79 8.44 -17.70
CA ARG A 71 1.34 7.14 -18.23
C ARG A 71 2.52 6.25 -18.63
N THR A 72 2.88 5.31 -17.76
CA THR A 72 3.76 4.17 -18.09
C THR A 72 2.92 2.94 -18.47
N PRO A 73 3.41 2.03 -19.33
CA PRO A 73 2.68 0.80 -19.67
C PRO A 73 2.59 -0.17 -18.48
N PHE A 74 3.56 -0.12 -17.57
CA PHE A 74 3.53 -0.80 -16.28
C PHE A 74 4.39 -0.06 -15.25
N SER A 75 4.11 -0.31 -13.98
CA SER A 75 4.88 0.18 -12.84
C SER A 75 5.17 -0.96 -11.87
N LEU A 76 6.39 -0.97 -11.33
CA LEU A 76 6.84 -1.94 -10.33
C LEU A 76 7.28 -1.20 -9.07
N VAL A 77 6.82 -1.69 -7.95
CA VAL A 77 7.15 -1.16 -6.63
C VAL A 77 7.49 -2.32 -5.71
N ASP A 78 8.65 -2.22 -5.06
CA ASP A 78 9.16 -3.20 -4.10
C ASP A 78 9.47 -2.54 -2.76
N GLU A 79 9.30 -3.28 -1.68
CA GLU A 79 9.61 -2.90 -0.29
C GLU A 79 9.06 -1.55 0.20
N ILE A 80 8.04 -1.03 -0.48
CA ILE A 80 7.49 0.31 -0.23
C ILE A 80 6.92 0.47 1.19
N ASN A 81 6.57 -0.65 1.83
CA ASN A 81 6.00 -0.71 3.17
C ASN A 81 7.01 -1.05 4.29
N GLN A 82 8.31 -0.99 4.05
CA GLN A 82 9.31 -1.18 5.10
C GLN A 82 9.51 0.06 5.98
N GLY A 83 9.80 -0.16 7.26
CA GLY A 83 10.08 0.92 8.23
C GLY A 83 8.85 1.74 8.67
N MET A 84 7.63 1.29 8.33
CA MET A 84 6.37 1.89 8.74
C MET A 84 5.69 1.09 9.85
N ASP A 85 4.81 1.74 10.61
CA ASP A 85 3.88 1.02 11.49
C ASP A 85 2.68 0.48 10.71
N GLN A 86 1.92 -0.43 11.33
CA GLN A 86 0.80 -1.10 10.68
C GLN A 86 -0.29 -0.13 10.16
N ARG A 87 -0.45 1.05 10.79
CA ARG A 87 -1.45 2.03 10.39
C ARG A 87 -1.03 2.73 9.10
N ALA A 88 0.22 3.18 9.03
CA ALA A 88 0.78 3.81 7.84
C ALA A 88 0.86 2.82 6.67
N GLU A 89 1.26 1.57 6.91
CA GLU A 89 1.29 0.52 5.88
C GLU A 89 -0.09 0.28 5.26
N ARG A 90 -1.15 0.23 6.09
CA ARG A 90 -2.53 0.09 5.62
C ARG A 90 -3.00 1.30 4.81
N ALA A 91 -2.66 2.51 5.25
CA ALA A 91 -3.01 3.73 4.53
C ALA A 91 -2.36 3.79 3.13
N VAL A 92 -1.09 3.38 3.03
CA VAL A 92 -0.37 3.25 1.75
C VAL A 92 -1.06 2.23 0.86
N HIS A 93 -1.36 1.04 1.39
CA HIS A 93 -2.02 -0.02 0.63
C HIS A 93 -3.37 0.43 0.07
N ASN A 94 -4.24 0.98 0.91
CA ASN A 94 -5.57 1.41 0.48
C ASN A 94 -5.48 2.50 -0.59
N SER A 95 -4.57 3.46 -0.44
CA SER A 95 -4.34 4.49 -1.46
C SER A 95 -3.84 3.89 -2.77
N LEU A 96 -2.92 2.90 -2.70
CA LEU A 96 -2.41 2.20 -3.88
C LEU A 96 -3.56 1.51 -4.63
N VAL A 97 -4.45 0.83 -3.92
CA VAL A 97 -5.64 0.21 -4.51
C VAL A 97 -6.51 1.25 -5.22
N GLU A 98 -6.82 2.37 -4.56
CA GLU A 98 -7.65 3.44 -5.13
C GLU A 98 -7.06 4.06 -6.41
N VAL A 99 -5.74 4.28 -6.45
CA VAL A 99 -5.06 4.92 -7.59
C VAL A 99 -4.83 3.95 -8.75
N THR A 100 -4.51 2.68 -8.45
CA THR A 100 -4.00 1.73 -9.46
C THR A 100 -5.05 0.75 -9.97
N CYS A 101 -6.23 0.68 -9.35
CA CYS A 101 -7.30 -0.24 -9.76
C CYS A 101 -8.44 0.43 -10.54
N LYS A 102 -8.20 1.60 -11.15
CA LYS A 102 -9.21 2.30 -11.97
C LYS A 102 -9.38 1.64 -13.35
N PRO A 103 -10.51 1.88 -14.06
CA PRO A 103 -10.78 1.34 -15.39
C PRO A 103 -9.64 1.44 -16.39
N ASP A 104 -8.95 2.57 -16.38
CA ASP A 104 -7.91 3.03 -17.31
C ASP A 104 -6.49 2.98 -16.72
N SER A 105 -6.32 2.38 -15.53
CA SER A 105 -5.00 2.21 -14.91
C SER A 105 -4.12 1.24 -15.70
N ALA A 106 -2.83 1.57 -15.79
CA ALA A 106 -1.79 0.67 -16.29
C ALA A 106 -1.52 -0.49 -15.33
N GLN A 107 -0.73 -1.48 -15.78
CA GLN A 107 -0.40 -2.63 -14.94
C GLN A 107 0.51 -2.23 -13.78
N TYR A 108 0.10 -2.53 -12.55
CA TYR A 108 0.86 -2.19 -11.35
C TYR A 108 1.27 -3.46 -10.59
N PHE A 109 2.56 -3.59 -10.30
CA PHE A 109 3.11 -4.68 -9.51
C PHE A 109 3.58 -4.15 -8.17
N LEU A 110 3.00 -4.68 -7.10
CA LEU A 110 3.46 -4.46 -5.73
C LEU A 110 4.11 -5.75 -5.23
N ILE A 111 5.39 -5.66 -4.89
CA ILE A 111 6.14 -6.71 -4.21
C ILE A 111 6.29 -6.27 -2.76
N THR A 112 5.86 -7.12 -1.83
CA THR A 112 6.02 -6.87 -0.40
C THR A 112 6.28 -8.18 0.34
N PRO A 113 7.21 -8.20 1.30
CA PRO A 113 7.40 -9.35 2.17
C PRO A 113 6.34 -9.42 3.29
N LYS A 114 5.47 -8.41 3.42
CA LYS A 114 4.48 -8.30 4.50
C LYS A 114 3.07 -8.53 3.96
N LEU A 115 2.39 -9.54 4.51
CA LEU A 115 0.96 -9.72 4.38
C LEU A 115 0.28 -9.14 5.62
N LEU A 116 -0.39 -8.00 5.48
CA LEU A 116 -1.20 -7.46 6.55
C LEU A 116 -2.59 -8.11 6.54
N PRO A 117 -3.13 -8.53 7.69
CA PRO A 117 -4.51 -8.98 7.78
C PRO A 117 -5.48 -7.83 7.52
N ASP A 118 -6.67 -8.17 7.04
CA ASP A 118 -7.80 -7.26 6.86
C ASP A 118 -7.53 -6.07 5.92
N LEU A 119 -6.65 -6.23 4.93
CA LEU A 119 -6.44 -5.23 3.89
C LEU A 119 -7.60 -5.20 2.88
N ASP A 120 -7.82 -4.03 2.30
CA ASP A 120 -8.79 -3.88 1.21
C ASP A 120 -8.21 -4.45 -0.08
N TYR A 121 -9.00 -5.27 -0.77
CA TYR A 121 -8.64 -5.81 -2.08
C TYR A 121 -9.71 -5.44 -3.10
N HIS A 122 -9.26 -5.10 -4.30
CA HIS A 122 -10.14 -4.79 -5.43
C HIS A 122 -10.26 -6.01 -6.35
N GLU A 123 -11.41 -6.19 -7.01
CA GLU A 123 -11.66 -7.30 -7.94
C GLU A 123 -10.67 -7.38 -9.12
N ARG A 124 -10.04 -6.25 -9.44
CA ARG A 124 -9.01 -6.12 -10.49
C ARG A 124 -7.61 -6.50 -10.00
N MET A 125 -7.44 -6.76 -8.72
CA MET A 125 -6.17 -7.18 -8.15
C MET A 125 -5.99 -8.68 -8.27
N LYS A 126 -4.73 -9.09 -8.47
CA LYS A 126 -4.32 -10.49 -8.36
C LYS A 126 -3.22 -10.59 -7.31
N VAL A 127 -3.47 -11.39 -6.28
CA VAL A 127 -2.48 -11.67 -5.23
C VAL A 127 -1.73 -12.94 -5.59
N LEU A 128 -0.40 -12.85 -5.59
CA LEU A 128 0.49 -13.99 -5.78
C LEU A 128 1.36 -14.15 -4.53
N CYS A 129 1.10 -15.21 -3.76
CA CYS A 129 1.95 -15.59 -2.63
C CYS A 129 3.07 -16.51 -3.13
N VAL A 130 4.32 -16.04 -3.07
CA VAL A 130 5.50 -16.83 -3.41
C VAL A 130 6.12 -17.36 -2.14
N ASN A 131 6.06 -18.68 -1.95
CA ASN A 131 6.77 -19.37 -0.87
C ASN A 131 8.05 -19.98 -1.44
N ASN A 132 9.18 -19.68 -0.81
CA ASN A 132 10.46 -20.33 -1.09
C ASN A 132 11.09 -20.72 0.24
N GLY A 133 11.30 -22.01 0.49
CA GLY A 133 11.84 -22.48 1.75
C GLY A 133 12.14 -23.98 1.76
N GLU A 134 13.10 -24.38 2.58
CA GLU A 134 13.59 -25.76 2.73
C GLU A 134 12.51 -26.74 3.19
N TRP A 135 11.46 -26.24 3.86
CA TRP A 135 10.33 -27.03 4.37
C TRP A 135 9.21 -27.23 3.34
N LEU A 136 9.39 -26.77 2.10
CA LEU A 136 8.44 -27.07 1.04
C LEU A 136 8.53 -28.55 0.66
N PRO A 137 7.40 -29.26 0.49
CA PRO A 137 7.41 -30.64 0.05
C PRO A 137 8.12 -30.76 -1.30
N GLU A 138 9.08 -31.69 -1.42
CA GLU A 138 9.75 -31.97 -2.70
C GLU A 138 8.77 -32.42 -3.78
N THR A 139 7.64 -33.02 -3.37
CA THR A 139 6.58 -33.44 -4.27
C THR A 139 5.82 -32.23 -4.84
N PRO A 140 5.85 -32.01 -6.16
CA PRO A 140 5.14 -30.90 -6.79
C PRO A 140 3.64 -30.92 -6.47
N GLY A 141 3.08 -29.78 -6.08
CA GLY A 141 1.64 -29.62 -5.82
C GLY A 141 1.15 -29.98 -4.41
N LEU A 142 2.01 -30.54 -3.54
CA LEU A 142 1.68 -30.75 -2.11
C LEU A 142 1.75 -29.45 -1.30
N GLY A 143 2.66 -28.54 -1.66
CA GLY A 143 2.77 -27.19 -1.09
C GLY A 143 1.79 -26.16 -1.69
N ASN A 144 0.74 -26.59 -2.38
CA ASN A 144 -0.20 -25.69 -3.04
C ASN A 144 -1.09 -24.98 -2.00
N MET A 145 -0.89 -23.67 -1.85
CA MET A 145 -1.63 -22.84 -0.90
C MET A 145 -3.15 -22.87 -1.15
N ASN A 146 -3.61 -22.93 -2.40
CA ASN A 146 -5.05 -23.00 -2.69
C ASN A 146 -5.67 -24.28 -2.12
N ARG A 147 -4.98 -25.42 -2.25
CA ARG A 147 -5.41 -26.68 -1.61
C ARG A 147 -5.44 -26.59 -0.09
N MET A 148 -4.46 -25.93 0.51
CA MET A 148 -4.44 -25.71 1.96
C MET A 148 -5.61 -24.83 2.42
N ILE A 149 -5.92 -23.76 1.66
CA ILE A 149 -7.06 -22.88 1.92
C ILE A 149 -8.38 -23.65 1.77
N GLU A 150 -8.55 -24.41 0.69
CA GLU A 150 -9.73 -25.25 0.47
C GLU A 150 -9.97 -26.22 1.63
N ASN A 151 -8.92 -26.91 2.08
CA ASN A 151 -8.98 -27.81 3.23
C ASN A 151 -9.37 -27.08 4.53
N PHE A 152 -8.80 -25.90 4.78
CA PHE A 152 -9.13 -25.09 5.95
C PHE A 152 -10.58 -24.62 5.94
N ILE A 153 -11.09 -24.16 4.79
CA ILE A 153 -12.50 -23.76 4.62
C ILE A 153 -13.43 -24.95 4.89
N GLN A 154 -13.08 -26.12 4.39
CA GLN A 154 -13.86 -27.35 4.60
C GLN A 154 -13.92 -27.73 6.08
N LEU A 155 -12.77 -27.74 6.76
CA LEU A 155 -12.70 -28.02 8.21
C LEU A 155 -13.53 -27.04 9.04
N ASN A 156 -13.52 -25.75 8.68
CA ASN A 156 -14.33 -24.75 9.39
C ASN A 156 -15.83 -24.91 9.15
N ARG A 157 -16.26 -25.27 7.93
CA ARG A 157 -17.67 -25.63 7.67
C ARG A 157 -18.12 -26.80 8.53
N ASP A 158 -17.28 -27.83 8.62
CA ASP A 158 -17.59 -29.05 9.39
C ASP A 158 -17.64 -28.79 10.91
N ARG A 159 -16.85 -27.84 11.40
CA ARG A 159 -16.94 -27.38 12.80
C ARG A 159 -18.24 -26.62 13.07
N VAL A 160 -18.61 -25.69 12.19
CA VAL A 160 -19.85 -24.90 12.34
C VAL A 160 -21.09 -25.79 12.25
N SER A 161 -21.09 -26.81 11.39
CA SER A 161 -22.22 -27.74 11.27
C SER A 161 -22.39 -28.61 12.54
N ARG A 162 -21.29 -29.10 13.12
CA ARG A 162 -21.30 -29.83 14.40
C ARG A 162 -21.80 -28.98 15.56
N ASP A 163 -21.39 -27.72 15.64
CA ASP A 163 -21.77 -26.81 16.72
C ASP A 163 -23.25 -26.36 16.64
N ARG A 164 -23.84 -26.38 15.45
CA ARG A 164 -25.29 -26.19 15.27
C ARG A 164 -26.09 -27.43 15.66
N SER A 165 -25.56 -28.62 15.39
CA SER A 165 -26.23 -29.88 15.77
C SER A 165 -26.22 -30.15 17.28
N SER A 166 -25.22 -29.64 18.02
CA SER A 166 -25.12 -29.79 19.48
C SER A 166 -26.00 -28.82 20.28
N ARG A 167 -26.45 -27.70 19.68
CA ARG A 167 -27.35 -26.72 20.31
C ARG A 167 -28.84 -26.97 20.02
N ALA A 168 -29.16 -27.88 19.12
CA ALA A 168 -30.53 -28.19 18.69
C ALA A 168 -31.13 -29.43 19.37
N GLY A 169 -30.38 -30.09 20.26
CA GLY A 169 -30.84 -31.16 21.16
C GLY A 169 -30.75 -30.71 22.61
#